data_AF-A0AAU6WSS3-F1
#
_entry.id   AF-A0AAU6WSS3-F1
#
_cell.length_a   1.000
_cell.length_b   1.000
_cell.length_c   1.000
_cell.angle_alpha   90.00
_cell.angle_beta   90.00
_cell.angle_gamma   90.00
#
_symmetry.space_group_name_H-M   'P 1'
#
loop_
_entity.id
_entity.type
_entity.pdbx_description
1 polymer ?
#
loop_
_entity_poly.entity_id
_entity_poly.type
_entity_poly.pdbx_seq_one_letter_code
_entity_poly.pdbx_strand_id
1 'polypeptide(L)' 'MSLHAKATNIHSSDIFYRKDPSIPAIATKYNCPAVEMEAFGLFANARHLGKNAATILTVSDIIPTHENISADQREKL' A
#
# COMPACT_ATOMS: atom_id res chain seq x y z
N MET A 1 -7.75 22.51 -1.26
CA MET A 1 -7.02 21.33 -1.76
C MET A 1 -8.01 20.21 -1.99
N SER A 2 -8.03 19.60 -3.17
CA SER A 2 -8.82 18.39 -3.43
C SER A 2 -7.87 17.21 -3.30
N LEU A 3 -8.08 16.33 -2.31
CA LEU A 3 -7.35 15.08 -2.22
C LEU A 3 -7.91 14.12 -3.27
N HIS A 4 -7.06 13.71 -4.22
CA HIS A 4 -7.43 12.69 -5.20
C HIS A 4 -7.25 11.30 -4.61
N ALA A 5 -8.36 10.71 -4.13
CA ALA A 5 -8.40 9.32 -3.71
C ALA A 5 -8.71 8.39 -4.89
N LYS A 6 -7.98 7.28 -5.01
CA LYS A 6 -8.22 6.24 -6.00
C LYS A 6 -8.49 4.91 -5.30
N ALA A 7 -9.69 4.36 -5.45
CA ALA A 7 -10.00 3.01 -5.00
C ALA A 7 -9.22 1.99 -5.86
N THR A 8 -8.40 1.16 -5.21
CA THR A 8 -7.54 0.19 -5.89
C THR A 8 -7.20 -0.98 -4.99
N ASN A 9 -6.68 -2.06 -5.58
CA ASN A 9 -6.11 -3.17 -4.83
C ASN A 9 -4.70 -2.81 -4.36
N ILE A 10 -4.28 -3.36 -3.23
CA ILE A 10 -2.92 -3.18 -2.69
C ILE A 10 -2.33 -4.55 -2.35
N HIS A 11 -1.01 -4.66 -2.44
CA HIS A 11 -0.30 -5.87 -2.06
C HIS A 11 0.18 -5.73 -0.61
N SER A 12 -0.40 -6.49 0.33
CA SER A 12 0.12 -6.61 1.69
C SER A 12 1.28 -7.62 1.71
N SER A 13 2.47 -7.20 2.11
CA SER A 13 3.70 -8.00 2.03
C SER A 13 4.40 -8.12 3.38
N ASP A 14 4.74 -9.34 3.82
CA ASP A 14 5.64 -9.52 4.97
C ASP A 14 7.09 -9.17 4.63
N ILE A 15 7.43 -9.16 3.34
CA ILE A 15 8.79 -8.97 2.84
C ILE A 15 8.96 -7.52 2.41
N PHE A 16 9.65 -6.72 3.23
CA PHE A 16 10.08 -5.36 2.89
C PHE A 16 11.30 -5.39 1.95
N TYR A 17 12.37 -6.08 2.35
CA TYR A 17 13.59 -6.22 1.55
C TYR A 17 13.55 -7.52 0.73
N ARG A 18 13.41 -7.40 -0.58
CA ARG A 18 13.37 -8.54 -1.51
C ARG A 18 14.75 -8.77 -2.13
N LYS A 19 15.12 -10.05 -2.26
CA LYS A 19 16.33 -10.45 -3.00
C LYS A 19 16.17 -10.17 -4.50
N ASP A 20 14.99 -10.47 -5.04
CA ASP A 20 14.62 -10.16 -6.42
C ASP A 20 13.92 -8.79 -6.46
N PRO A 21 14.47 -7.78 -7.17
CA PRO A 21 13.87 -6.46 -7.29
C PRO A 21 12.64 -6.43 -8.21
N SER A 22 12.30 -7.53 -8.89
CA SER A 22 11.12 -7.61 -9.75
C SER A 22 9.82 -7.41 -8.98
N ILE A 23 8.80 -6.91 -9.68
CA ILE A 23 7.46 -6.77 -9.11
C ILE A 23 6.92 -8.18 -8.78
N PRO A 24 6.47 -8.44 -7.54
CA PRO A 24 5.87 -9.72 -7.19
C PRO A 24 4.77 -10.14 -8.17
N ALA A 25 4.83 -11.37 -8.67
CA ALA A 25 3.83 -11.90 -9.61
C ALA A 25 2.39 -11.78 -9.11
N ILE A 26 2.19 -11.86 -7.78
CA ILE A 26 0.88 -11.64 -7.14
C ILE A 26 0.37 -10.20 -7.32
N ALA A 27 1.24 -9.20 -7.20
CA ALA A 27 0.89 -7.80 -7.38
C ALA A 27 0.53 -7.52 -8.84
N THR A 28 1.26 -8.11 -9.79
CA THR A 28 0.92 -8.05 -11.22
C THR A 28 -0.40 -8.75 -11.51
N LYS A 29 -0.62 -9.95 -10.97
CA LYS A 29 -1.84 -10.75 -11.21
C LYS A 29 -3.12 -10.03 -10.74
N TYR A 30 -3.06 -9.31 -9.62
CA TYR A 30 -4.22 -8.66 -9.01
C TYR A 30 -4.27 -7.13 -9.23
N ASN A 31 -3.43 -6.59 -10.12
CA ASN A 31 -3.33 -5.17 -10.44
C ASN A 31 -3.16 -4.30 -9.18
N CYS A 32 -2.16 -4.61 -8.35
CA CYS A 32 -1.84 -3.86 -7.14
C CYS A 32 -0.77 -2.79 -7.45
N PRO A 33 -1.15 -1.50 -7.62
CA PRO A 33 -0.18 -0.41 -7.88
C PRO A 33 0.68 -0.02 -6.66
N ALA A 34 0.32 -0.46 -5.46
CA ALA A 34 1.04 -0.12 -4.23
C ALA A 34 1.24 -1.35 -3.33
N VAL A 35 2.23 -1.24 -2.44
CA VAL A 35 2.57 -2.24 -1.43
C VAL A 35 2.58 -1.59 -0.04
N GLU A 36 2.07 -2.32 0.94
CA GLU A 36 2.12 -2.02 2.38
C GLU A 36 2.16 -3.35 3.16
N MET A 37 1.98 -3.35 4.49
CA MET A 37 2.24 -4.56 5.30
C MET A 37 1.11 -4.98 6.25
N GLU A 38 0.00 -4.24 6.35
CA GLU A 38 -0.97 -4.40 7.45
C GLU A 38 -2.43 -4.61 7.01
N ALA A 39 -2.84 -4.09 5.85
CA ALA A 39 -4.24 -4.01 5.45
C ALA A 39 -4.92 -5.38 5.36
N PHE A 40 -4.21 -6.41 4.90
CA PHE A 40 -4.71 -7.78 4.90
C PHE A 40 -5.12 -8.24 6.31
N GLY A 41 -4.26 -8.03 7.32
CA GLY A 41 -4.54 -8.40 8.70
C GLY A 41 -5.71 -7.60 9.27
N LEU A 42 -5.77 -6.29 9.00
CA LEU A 42 -6.88 -5.44 9.39
C LEU A 42 -8.21 -5.96 8.84
N PHE A 43 -8.28 -6.24 7.53
CA PHE A 43 -9.51 -6.71 6.89
C PHE A 43 -9.89 -8.13 7.25
N ALA A 44 -8.91 -9.01 7.48
CA ALA A 44 -9.16 -10.37 7.96
C ALA A 44 -9.82 -10.35 9.36
N ASN A 45 -9.28 -9.54 10.27
CA ASN A 45 -9.80 -9.41 11.63
C ASN A 45 -11.17 -8.74 11.66
N ALA A 46 -11.36 -7.66 10.89
CA ALA A 46 -12.64 -6.99 10.80
C ALA A 46 -13.74 -7.94 10.29
N ARG A 47 -13.44 -8.72 9.25
CA ARG A 47 -14.36 -9.73 8.73
C ARG A 47 -14.67 -10.82 9.75
N HIS A 48 -13.65 -11.33 10.46
CA HIS A 48 -13.83 -12.35 11.48
C HIS A 48 -14.72 -11.87 12.64
N LEU A 49 -14.59 -10.61 13.04
CA LEU A 49 -15.31 -10.03 14.18
C LEU A 49 -16.64 -9.35 13.79
N GLY A 50 -17.04 -9.40 12.51
CA GLY A 50 -18.23 -8.71 12.01
C GLY A 50 -18.16 -7.20 12.17
N LYS A 51 -16.97 -6.61 11.99
CA LYS A 51 -16.70 -5.17 12.10
C LYS A 51 -16.42 -4.55 10.73
N ASN A 52 -16.55 -3.22 10.68
CA ASN A 52 -16.18 -2.43 9.51
C ASN A 52 -14.71 -1.99 9.63
N ALA A 53 -13.98 -2.00 8.51
CA ALA A 53 -12.63 -1.49 8.42
C ALA A 53 -12.38 -0.85 7.05
N ALA A 54 -11.45 0.10 7.02
CA ALA A 54 -10.96 0.73 5.80
C ALA A 54 -9.47 1.01 5.95
N THR A 55 -8.75 1.01 4.82
CA THR A 55 -7.34 1.43 4.74
C THR A 55 -7.25 2.59 3.77
N ILE A 56 -6.64 3.68 4.21
CA ILE A 56 -6.33 4.86 3.39
C ILE A 56 -4.80 5.01 3.42
N LEU A 57 -4.19 5.15 2.24
CA LEU A 57 -2.74 5.21 2.09
C LEU A 57 -2.35 6.47 1.35
N THR A 58 -1.24 7.07 1.79
CA THR A 58 -0.53 8.11 1.05
C THR A 58 0.67 7.49 0.35
N VAL A 59 0.76 7.65 -0.98
CA VAL A 59 1.94 7.21 -1.73
C VAL A 59 3.09 8.13 -1.39
N SER A 60 4.19 7.55 -0.91
CA SER A 60 5.31 8.32 -0.38
C SER A 60 6.66 7.94 -0.94
N ASP A 61 6.73 6.80 -1.62
CA ASP A 61 7.92 6.29 -2.29
C ASP A 61 7.48 5.62 -3.60
N ILE A 62 8.23 5.84 -4.67
CA ILE A 62 8.05 5.18 -5.97
C ILE A 62 9.18 4.18 -6.14
N ILE A 63 8.89 2.91 -5.83
CA ILE A 63 9.91 1.84 -5.78
C ILE A 63 10.73 1.73 -7.07
N PRO A 64 10.15 1.76 -8.29
CA PRO A 64 10.93 1.60 -9.51
C PRO A 64 11.88 2.76 -9.84
N THR A 65 11.55 3.98 -9.41
CA THR A 65 12.36 5.19 -9.70
C THR A 65 13.19 5.65 -8.52
N HIS A 66 12.99 5.06 -7.34
CA HIS A 66 13.59 5.45 -6.06
C HIS A 66 13.26 6.88 -5.61
N GLU A 67 12.23 7.50 -6.20
CA GLU A 67 11.73 8.79 -5.72
C GLU A 67 11.05 8.62 -4.36
N ASN A 68 11.30 9.56 -3.46
CA ASN A 68 10.67 9.61 -2.16
C ASN A 68 10.37 11.05 -1.76
N ILE A 69 9.49 11.20 -0.76
CA ILE A 69 9.17 12.50 -0.17
C ILE A 69 9.69 12.59 1.27
N SER A 70 10.14 13.78 1.65
CA SER A 70 10.59 14.10 3.00
C SER A 70 9.43 14.09 4.01
N ALA A 71 9.74 14.06 5.30
CA ALA A 71 8.72 14.15 6.35
C ALA A 71 7.87 15.43 6.23
N ASP A 72 8.50 16.58 5.99
CA ASP A 72 7.81 17.86 5.81
C ASP A 72 6.90 17.87 4.56
N GLN A 73 7.28 17.15 3.50
CA GLN A 73 6.43 16.98 2.32
C GLN A 73 5.25 16.05 2.62
N ARG A 74 5.48 14.96 3.39
CA ARG A 74 4.43 14.02 3.83
C ARG A 74 3.36 14.69 4.68
N GLU A 75 3.75 15.62 5.56
CA GLU A 75 2.81 16.36 6.42
C GLU A 75 1.88 17.30 5.64
N LYS A 76 2.37 17.86 4.53
CA LYS A 76 1.66 18.87 3.73
C LYS A 76 0.76 18.29 2.64
N LEU A 77 0.80 16.97 2.44
CA LEU A 77 -0.01 16.26 1.45
C LEU A 77 -1.49 16.13 1.85
#